data_AF-A0A2H9MDT2-F1
#
_entry.id   AF-A0A2H9MDT2-F1
#
_cell.length_a   1.000
_cell.length_b   1.000
_cell.length_c   1.000
_cell.angle_alpha   90.00
_cell.angle_beta   90.00
_cell.angle_gamma   90.00
#
_symmetry.space_group_name_H-M   'P 1'
#
loop_
_entity.id
_entity.type
_entity.pdbx_description
1 polymer ?
#
loop_
_entity_poly.entity_id
_entity_poly.type
_entity_poly.pdbx_seq_one_letter_code
_entity_poly.pdbx_strand_id
1 'polypeptide(L)'
;MKDNEGQLLLLAVVFLAITLIVLASAATVFLSVKQNQIYNSLAVEYGNVKEKFGIALNESANQTYEGGMSKTDVINDSFNKTRDSFGILLSYHGINFGAKLGEITPGDSQWWNVNVTLTMSSQYSSINETVKYHIWL
;
A
#
# COMPACT_ATOMS: atom_id res chain seq x y z
N MET A 1 -61.38 -10.08 20.76
CA MET A 1 -60.89 -9.59 19.44
C MET A 1 -59.73 -8.60 19.56
N LYS A 2 -59.64 -7.76 20.61
CA LYS A 2 -58.51 -6.82 20.80
C LYS A 2 -57.13 -7.47 21.07
N ASP A 3 -57.07 -8.65 21.68
CA ASP A 3 -55.79 -9.29 22.03
C ASP A 3 -55.03 -9.86 20.81
N ASN A 4 -55.74 -10.27 19.76
CA ASN A 4 -55.12 -10.86 18.58
C ASN A 4 -54.41 -9.80 17.70
N GLU A 5 -54.94 -8.58 17.65
CA GLU A 5 -54.34 -7.48 16.88
C GLU A 5 -53.03 -6.98 17.52
N GLY A 6 -52.99 -6.90 18.85
CA GLY A 6 -51.78 -6.53 19.60
C GLY A 6 -50.67 -7.58 19.48
N GLN A 7 -51.02 -8.87 19.50
CA GLN A 7 -50.07 -9.96 19.28
C GLN A 7 -49.55 -10.00 17.84
N LEU A 8 -50.40 -9.72 16.85
CA LEU A 8 -49.98 -9.65 15.45
C LEU A 8 -49.01 -8.49 15.20
N LEU A 9 -49.28 -7.33 15.81
CA LEU A 9 -48.40 -6.16 15.74
C LEU A 9 -47.04 -6.43 16.39
N LEU A 10 -47.04 -7.06 17.57
CA LEU A 10 -45.82 -7.46 18.26
C LEU A 10 -44.99 -8.43 17.42
N LEU A 11 -45.64 -9.41 16.79
CA LEU A 11 -44.98 -10.37 15.91
C LEU A 11 -44.34 -9.68 14.70
N ALA A 12 -45.05 -8.74 14.07
CA ALA A 12 -44.52 -7.97 12.94
C ALA A 12 -43.29 -7.13 13.33
N VAL A 13 -43.31 -6.50 14.51
CA VAL A 13 -42.16 -5.72 15.04
C VAL A 13 -40.97 -6.63 15.31
N VAL A 14 -41.19 -7.81 15.89
CA VAL A 14 -40.13 -8.80 16.14
C VAL A 14 -39.51 -9.28 14.83
N PHE A 15 -40.33 -9.60 13.83
CA PHE A 15 -39.84 -9.99 12.50
C PHE A 15 -38.99 -8.89 11.87
N LEU A 16 -39.46 -7.64 11.91
CA LEU A 16 -38.75 -6.51 11.33
C LEU A 16 -37.42 -6.25 12.04
N ALA A 17 -37.38 -6.37 13.36
CA ALA A 17 -36.16 -6.27 14.16
C ALA A 17 -35.16 -7.39 13.80
N ILE A 18 -35.62 -8.64 13.67
CA ILE A 18 -34.76 -9.75 13.26
C ILE A 18 -34.21 -9.53 11.85
N THR A 19 -35.04 -9.08 10.90
CA THR A 19 -34.59 -8.78 9.53
C THR A 19 -33.50 -7.71 9.52
N LEU A 20 -33.65 -6.64 10.31
CA LEU A 20 -32.64 -5.59 10.43
C LEU A 20 -31.33 -6.12 11.04
N ILE A 21 -31.40 -6.97 12.07
CA ILE A 21 -30.22 -7.59 12.68
C ILE A 21 -29.48 -8.48 11.67
N VAL A 22 -30.22 -9.28 10.88
CA VAL A 22 -29.65 -10.15 9.86
C VAL A 22 -28.99 -9.32 8.75
N LEU A 23 -29.64 -8.25 8.29
CA LEU A 23 -29.09 -7.34 7.28
C LEU A 23 -27.82 -6.64 7.77
N ALA A 24 -27.80 -6.14 9.01
CA ALA A 24 -26.62 -5.51 9.60
C ALA A 24 -25.46 -6.50 9.75
N SER A 25 -25.75 -7.73 10.19
CA SER A 25 -24.75 -8.80 10.31
C SER A 25 -24.18 -9.18 8.94
N ALA A 26 -25.03 -9.35 7.93
CA ALA A 26 -24.62 -9.67 6.55
C ALA A 26 -23.76 -8.55 5.95
N ALA A 27 -24.14 -7.29 6.16
CA ALA A 27 -23.34 -6.14 5.72
C ALA A 27 -21.95 -6.14 6.37
N THR A 28 -21.86 -6.47 7.66
CA THR A 28 -20.58 -6.53 8.39
C THR A 28 -19.68 -7.64 7.85
N VAL A 29 -20.24 -8.84 7.60
CA VAL A 29 -19.49 -9.96 7.00
C VAL A 29 -19.02 -9.61 5.59
N PHE A 30 -19.88 -9.00 4.76
CA PHE A 30 -19.54 -8.62 3.39
C PHE A 30 -18.42 -7.56 3.35
N LEU A 31 -18.48 -6.57 4.24
CA LEU A 31 -17.43 -5.56 4.40
C LEU A 31 -16.09 -6.20 4.81
N SER A 32 -16.11 -7.12 5.78
CA SER A 32 -14.90 -7.83 6.23
C SER A 32 -14.28 -8.71 5.13
N VAL A 33 -15.10 -9.44 4.37
CA VAL A 33 -14.61 -10.27 3.25
C VAL A 33 -14.00 -9.40 2.15
N LYS A 34 -14.69 -8.31 1.77
CA LYS A 34 -14.20 -7.36 0.76
C LYS A 34 -12.90 -6.69 1.22
N GLN A 35 -12.80 -6.30 2.49
CA GLN A 35 -11.60 -5.71 3.06
C GLN A 35 -10.41 -6.69 3.03
N ASN A 36 -10.61 -7.96 3.39
CA ASN A 36 -9.57 -8.98 3.33
C ASN A 36 -9.07 -9.26 1.91
N GLN A 37 -9.96 -9.34 0.92
CA GLN A 37 -9.57 -9.53 -0.48
C GLN A 37 -8.72 -8.36 -1.00
N ILE A 38 -9.08 -7.13 -0.66
CA ILE A 38 -8.34 -5.94 -1.09
C ILE A 38 -7.00 -5.83 -0.35
N TYR A 39 -6.96 -6.18 0.94
CA TYR A 39 -5.70 -6.23 1.68
C TYR A 39 -4.71 -7.22 1.05
N ASN A 40 -5.18 -8.42 0.71
CA ASN A 40 -4.35 -9.40 0.00
C ASN A 40 -3.89 -8.88 -1.37
N SER A 41 -4.76 -8.16 -2.09
CA SER A 41 -4.39 -7.54 -3.36
C SER A 41 -3.33 -6.44 -3.20
N LEU A 42 -3.43 -5.59 -2.16
CA LEU A 42 -2.45 -4.53 -1.91
C LEU A 42 -1.11 -5.10 -1.42
N ALA A 43 -1.12 -6.14 -0.60
CA ALA A 43 0.10 -6.79 -0.13
C ALA A 43 0.89 -7.45 -1.28
N VAL A 44 0.19 -8.11 -2.22
CA VAL A 44 0.80 -8.67 -3.42
C VAL A 44 1.38 -7.55 -4.30
N GLU A 45 0.61 -6.50 -4.55
CA GLU A 45 1.08 -5.36 -5.34
C GLU A 45 2.27 -4.66 -4.69
N TYR A 46 2.25 -4.51 -3.37
CA TYR A 46 3.36 -3.98 -2.60
C TYR A 46 4.62 -4.83 -2.73
N GLY A 47 4.49 -6.17 -2.71
CA GLY A 47 5.61 -7.08 -2.97
C GLY A 47 6.27 -6.81 -4.34
N ASN A 48 5.45 -6.67 -5.39
CA ASN A 48 5.92 -6.37 -6.74
C ASN A 48 6.57 -4.98 -6.83
N VAL A 49 5.94 -3.97 -6.24
CA VAL A 49 6.46 -2.59 -6.24
C VAL A 49 7.77 -2.52 -5.48
N LYS A 50 7.88 -3.17 -4.32
CA LYS A 50 9.10 -3.23 -3.53
C LYS A 50 10.28 -3.76 -4.33
N GLU A 51 10.10 -4.83 -5.09
CA GLU A 51 11.15 -5.42 -5.92
C GLU A 51 11.52 -4.51 -7.10
N LYS A 52 10.52 -4.07 -7.87
CA LYS A 52 10.72 -3.21 -9.05
C LYS A 52 11.32 -1.85 -8.70
N PHE A 53 10.97 -1.30 -7.54
CA PHE A 53 11.52 -0.03 -7.07
C PHE A 53 13.03 -0.12 -6.88
N GLY A 54 13.52 -1.22 -6.28
CA GLY A 54 14.96 -1.43 -6.10
C GLY A 54 15.73 -1.55 -7.41
N ILE A 55 15.15 -2.27 -8.38
CA ILE A 55 15.72 -2.42 -9.73
C ILE A 55 15.79 -1.05 -10.42
N ALA A 56 14.67 -0.32 -10.45
CA ALA A 56 14.59 0.98 -11.10
C ALA A 56 15.50 2.03 -10.44
N LEU A 57 15.64 2.00 -9.12
CA LEU A 57 16.58 2.86 -8.39
C LEU A 57 18.02 2.59 -8.82
N ASN A 58 18.40 1.32 -8.92
CA ASN A 58 19.74 0.92 -9.33
C ASN A 58 20.02 1.28 -10.81
N GLU A 59 19.06 1.06 -11.70
CA GLU A 59 19.18 1.46 -13.10
C GLU A 59 19.30 2.98 -13.26
N SER A 60 18.46 3.75 -12.55
CA SER A 60 18.53 5.22 -12.56
C SER A 60 19.88 5.71 -12.02
N ALA A 61 20.43 5.05 -11.00
CA ALA A 61 21.73 5.40 -10.43
C ALA A 61 22.87 5.17 -11.44
N ASN A 62 22.85 4.04 -12.14
CA ASN A 62 23.82 3.74 -13.19
C ASN A 62 23.71 4.68 -14.40
N GLN A 63 22.50 5.12 -14.75
CA GLN A 63 22.29 6.10 -15.83
C GLN A 63 22.71 7.52 -15.42
N THR A 64 22.52 7.88 -14.15
CA THR A 64 22.83 9.22 -13.62
C THR A 64 24.30 9.39 -13.29
N TYR A 65 25.08 8.29 -13.22
CA TYR A 65 26.51 8.35 -12.96
C TYR A 65 27.27 8.95 -14.15
N GLU A 66 27.28 10.29 -14.19
CA GLU A 66 28.15 11.09 -15.03
C GLU A 66 29.37 11.44 -14.19
N GLY A 67 30.56 10.99 -14.61
CA GLY A 67 31.80 11.13 -13.85
C GLY A 67 32.01 12.56 -13.35
N GLY A 68 31.95 12.75 -12.03
CA GLY A 68 32.07 14.07 -11.38
C GLY A 68 31.07 14.31 -10.25
N MET A 69 29.93 13.61 -10.21
CA MET A 69 29.00 13.65 -9.07
C MET A 69 29.45 12.75 -7.92
N SER A 70 29.14 13.15 -6.68
CA SER A 70 29.32 12.25 -5.53
C SER A 70 28.32 11.09 -5.61
N LYS A 71 28.72 9.90 -5.15
CA LYS A 71 27.84 8.71 -5.19
C LYS A 71 26.54 8.93 -4.41
N THR A 72 26.59 9.68 -3.31
CA THR A 72 25.40 10.04 -2.52
C THR A 72 24.45 10.95 -3.30
N ASP A 73 24.97 11.92 -4.07
CA ASP A 73 24.13 12.79 -4.91
C ASP A 73 23.47 12.00 -6.04
N VAL A 74 24.20 11.06 -6.67
CA VAL A 74 23.64 10.14 -7.67
C VAL A 74 22.49 9.31 -7.08
N ILE A 75 22.66 8.78 -5.87
CA ILE A 75 21.61 8.01 -5.17
C ILE A 75 20.41 8.91 -4.86
N ASN A 76 20.63 10.13 -4.37
CA ASN A 76 19.56 11.08 -4.05
C ASN A 76 18.73 11.45 -5.28
N ASP A 77 19.38 11.79 -6.38
CA ASP A 77 18.70 12.16 -7.63
C ASP A 77 17.93 10.98 -8.22
N SER A 78 18.57 9.81 -8.25
CA SER A 78 17.95 8.57 -8.72
C SER A 78 16.76 8.18 -7.87
N PHE A 79 16.87 8.30 -6.55
CA PHE A 79 15.75 8.08 -5.64
C PHE A 79 14.56 8.99 -5.94
N ASN A 80 14.79 10.29 -6.14
CA ASN A 80 13.71 11.22 -6.45
C ASN A 80 13.03 10.87 -7.78
N LYS A 81 13.81 10.59 -8.83
CA LYS A 81 13.29 10.15 -10.14
C LYS A 81 12.46 8.87 -10.04
N THR A 82 12.96 7.86 -9.34
CA THR A 82 12.25 6.59 -9.15
C THR A 82 10.99 6.77 -8.30
N ARG A 83 11.06 7.52 -7.19
CA ARG A 83 9.90 7.84 -6.34
C ARG A 83 8.78 8.49 -7.16
N ASP A 84 9.11 9.52 -7.93
CA ASP A 84 8.11 10.30 -8.64
C ASP A 84 7.49 9.48 -9.78
N SER A 85 8.29 8.67 -10.47
CA SER A 85 7.80 7.76 -11.52
C SER A 85 6.82 6.72 -10.97
N PHE A 86 7.12 6.10 -9.83
CA PHE A 86 6.21 5.15 -9.18
C PHE A 86 4.98 5.84 -8.60
N GLY A 87 5.14 7.04 -8.03
CA GLY A 87 4.02 7.86 -7.56
C GLY A 87 3.00 8.14 -8.66
N ILE A 88 3.49 8.56 -9.83
CA ILE A 88 2.66 8.80 -11.01
C ILE A 88 2.02 7.49 -11.49
N LEU A 89 2.81 6.43 -11.71
CA LEU A 89 2.30 5.17 -12.23
C LEU A 89 1.19 4.57 -11.35
N LEU A 90 1.41 4.52 -10.03
CA LEU A 90 0.46 3.90 -9.10
C LEU A 90 -0.79 4.75 -8.87
N SER A 91 -0.70 6.07 -9.03
CA SER A 91 -1.87 6.95 -8.97
C SER A 91 -2.92 6.63 -10.05
N TYR A 92 -2.49 6.19 -11.25
CA TYR A 92 -3.41 5.73 -12.31
C TYR A 92 -4.18 4.45 -11.93
N HIS A 93 -3.68 3.71 -10.95
CA HIS A 93 -4.32 2.51 -10.40
C HIS A 93 -5.10 2.79 -9.10
N GLY A 94 -5.25 4.06 -8.71
CA GLY A 94 -5.93 4.45 -7.47
C GLY A 94 -5.17 4.06 -6.20
N ILE A 95 -3.86 3.81 -6.32
CA ILE A 95 -2.97 3.51 -5.19
C ILE A 95 -2.12 4.74 -4.92
N ASN A 96 -2.15 5.21 -3.69
CA ASN A 96 -1.25 6.27 -3.24
C ASN A 96 0.09 5.64 -2.87
N PHE A 97 1.13 6.02 -3.59
CA PHE A 97 2.51 5.59 -3.34
C PHE A 97 3.35 6.75 -2.82
N GLY A 98 4.14 6.47 -1.80
CA GLY A 98 5.19 7.36 -1.31
C GLY A 98 6.46 6.56 -1.03
N ALA A 99 7.60 7.21 -1.22
CA ALA A 99 8.87 6.69 -0.76
C ALA A 99 9.62 7.79 -0.01
N LYS A 100 10.32 7.42 1.06
CA LYS A 100 11.21 8.31 1.81
C LYS A 100 12.60 7.70 1.87
N LEU A 101 13.59 8.49 1.45
CA LEU A 101 14.99 8.12 1.55
C LEU A 101 15.44 8.23 3.02
N GLY A 102 16.04 7.15 3.50
CA GLY A 102 16.64 7.07 4.82
C GLY A 102 18.16 7.18 4.72
N GLU A 103 18.83 6.34 5.49
CA GLU A 103 20.28 6.30 5.56
C GLU A 103 20.90 5.75 4.27
N ILE A 104 21.99 6.39 3.83
CA ILE A 104 22.84 5.94 2.74
C ILE A 104 24.23 5.67 3.32
N THR A 105 24.67 4.41 3.30
CA THR A 105 26.00 4.05 3.80
C THR A 105 26.78 3.26 2.75
N PRO A 106 28.10 3.46 2.66
CA PRO A 106 28.93 2.62 1.81
C PRO A 106 28.82 1.17 2.26
N GLY A 107 28.66 0.25 1.32
CA GLY A 107 28.78 -1.19 1.55
C GLY A 107 30.22 -1.66 1.37
N ASP A 108 30.39 -2.92 0.98
CA ASP A 108 31.67 -3.38 0.45
C ASP A 108 31.98 -2.66 -0.88
N SER A 109 33.23 -2.74 -1.34
CA SER A 109 33.86 -1.88 -2.37
C SER A 109 33.13 -1.62 -3.70
N GLN A 110 31.96 -2.23 -3.95
CA GLN A 110 31.20 -2.13 -5.20
C GLN A 110 29.73 -1.72 -5.03
N TRP A 111 29.22 -1.50 -3.82
CA TRP A 111 27.80 -1.19 -3.62
C TRP A 111 27.53 -0.29 -2.41
N TRP A 112 26.37 0.37 -2.42
CA TRP A 112 25.87 1.23 -1.35
C TRP A 112 24.61 0.65 -0.73
N ASN A 113 24.54 0.69 0.61
CA ASN A 113 23.33 0.41 1.36
C ASN A 113 22.43 1.63 1.31
N VAL A 114 21.20 1.47 0.85
CA VAL A 114 20.21 2.56 0.82
C VAL A 114 18.94 2.08 1.51
N ASN A 115 18.64 2.68 2.66
CA ASN A 115 17.39 2.42 3.36
C ASN A 115 16.28 3.31 2.77
N VAL A 116 15.17 2.71 2.37
CA VAL A 116 14.02 3.42 1.82
C VAL A 116 12.76 2.96 2.54
N THR A 117 12.01 3.91 3.08
CA THR A 117 10.68 3.63 3.61
C THR A 117 9.67 3.75 2.47
N LEU A 118 9.04 2.64 2.09
CA LEU A 118 7.98 2.59 1.09
C LEU A 118 6.63 2.62 1.78
N THR A 119 5.74 3.49 1.29
CA THR A 119 4.35 3.57 1.74
C THR A 119 3.44 3.35 0.53
N MET A 120 2.55 2.37 0.63
CA MET A 120 1.48 2.16 -0.33
C MET A 120 0.15 2.12 0.40
N SER A 121 -0.80 2.92 -0.06
CA SER A 121 -2.13 2.96 0.53
C SER A 121 -3.22 2.96 -0.52
N SER A 122 -4.33 2.33 -0.15
CA SER A 122 -5.62 2.40 -0.82
C SER A 122 -6.62 3.07 0.11
N GLN A 123 -7.86 3.26 -0.37
CA GLN A 123 -8.97 3.72 0.47
C GLN A 123 -9.30 2.80 1.68
N TYR A 124 -8.76 1.58 1.75
CA TYR A 124 -9.09 0.59 2.79
C TYR A 124 -7.91 0.13 3.63
N SER A 125 -6.68 0.32 3.17
CA SER A 125 -5.48 -0.26 3.79
C SER A 125 -4.24 0.55 3.45
N SER A 126 -3.22 0.45 4.32
CA SER A 126 -1.92 1.05 4.11
C SER A 126 -0.83 0.08 4.55
N ILE A 127 0.24 -0.01 3.77
CA ILE A 127 1.46 -0.73 4.08
C ILE A 127 2.57 0.31 4.13
N ASN A 128 3.39 0.27 5.18
CA ASN A 128 4.52 1.16 5.37
C ASN A 128 5.68 0.37 5.97
N GLU A 129 6.72 0.12 5.17
CA GLU A 129 7.89 -0.63 5.63
C GLU A 129 9.19 0.00 5.14
N THR A 130 10.25 -0.18 5.93
CA THR A 130 11.60 0.19 5.51
C THR A 130 12.29 -1.00 4.87
N VAL A 131 12.77 -0.78 3.65
CA VAL A 131 13.43 -1.77 2.81
C VAL A 131 14.86 -1.30 2.56
N LYS A 132 15.79 -2.23 2.60
CA LYS A 132 17.20 -1.97 2.33
C LYS A 132 17.53 -2.41 0.91
N TYR A 133 18.01 -1.50 0.09
CA TYR A 133 18.46 -1.75 -1.27
C TYR A 133 19.99 -1.69 -1.36
N HIS A 134 20.55 -2.45 -2.31
CA HIS A 134 21.96 -2.42 -2.67
C HIS A 134 22.09 -1.77 -4.04
N ILE A 135 22.73 -0.60 -4.09
CA ILE A 135 22.90 0.19 -5.32
C ILE A 135 24.35 0.09 -5.77
N TRP A 136 24.54 -0.31 -7.03
CA TRP A 136 25.85 -0.50 -7.67
C TRP A 136 26.21 0.77 -8.43
N LEU A 137 27.37 1.37 -8.11
CA LEU A 137 27.89 2.62 -8.65
C LEU A 137 29.41 2.58 -8.81
#